data_AF-A0A1S3Y860-F1
#
_entry.id   AF-A0A1S3Y860-F1
#
_cell.length_a   1.000
_cell.length_b   1.000
_cell.length_c   1.000
_cell.angle_alpha   90.00
_cell.angle_beta   90.00
_cell.angle_gamma   90.00
#
_symmetry.space_group_name_H-M   'P 1'
#
loop_
_entity.id
_entity.type
_entity.pdbx_description
1 polymer ?
#
loop_
_entity_poly.entity_id
_entity_poly.type
_entity_poly.pdbx_seq_one_letter_code
_entity_poly.pdbx_strand_id
1 'polypeptide(L)'
;MQVHSGKTFDPDDPEHMQWVYSEAVKRAELFGIPGVTYSLTQGVVKNIIPAIASTNAIISAACALETLKLVSGCSKTLSNYLTYNGVEGLHTKVTEFVRDKECLVCGPGVLIELEASVTLKKVLVLFISQLFKITNHSQDCSVKH
;
A
#
# COMPACT_ATOMS: atom_id res chain seq x y z
N MET A 1 -10.84 -21.90 -20.20
CA MET A 1 -10.91 -22.49 -18.84
C MET A 1 -11.82 -21.61 -18.00
N GLN A 2 -13.14 -21.79 -18.14
CA GLN A 2 -14.15 -21.19 -17.28
C GLN A 2 -14.83 -22.36 -16.59
N VAL A 3 -14.44 -22.61 -15.34
CA VAL A 3 -15.12 -23.55 -14.47
C VAL A 3 -15.52 -22.68 -13.30
N HIS A 4 -16.68 -22.02 -13.41
CA HIS A 4 -17.62 -21.67 -12.33
C HIS A 4 -18.80 -20.93 -12.98
N SER A 5 -19.99 -21.50 -12.78
CA SER A 5 -21.27 -21.01 -13.29
C SER A 5 -21.65 -19.69 -12.60
N GLY A 6 -21.39 -18.54 -13.25
CA GLY A 6 -22.03 -17.24 -12.97
C GLY A 6 -21.84 -16.62 -11.58
N LYS A 7 -21.17 -17.27 -10.63
CA LYS A 7 -20.89 -16.76 -9.28
C LYS A 7 -19.57 -15.99 -9.27
N THR A 8 -19.56 -14.84 -8.63
CA THR A 8 -18.34 -14.05 -8.38
C THR A 8 -17.46 -14.77 -7.38
N PHE A 9 -16.15 -14.73 -7.61
CA PHE A 9 -15.17 -15.26 -6.66
C PHE A 9 -15.25 -14.51 -5.33
N ASP A 10 -15.36 -15.27 -4.23
CA ASP A 10 -15.35 -14.76 -2.86
C ASP A 10 -14.14 -15.35 -2.13
N PRO A 11 -13.14 -14.54 -1.74
CA PRO A 11 -11.97 -15.02 -1.01
C PRO A 11 -12.29 -15.45 0.44
N ASP A 12 -13.42 -15.05 1.01
CA ASP A 12 -13.84 -15.45 2.35
C ASP A 12 -14.61 -16.78 2.37
N ASP A 13 -15.07 -17.25 1.20
CA ASP A 13 -15.66 -18.58 1.03
C ASP A 13 -14.57 -19.67 1.01
N PRO A 14 -14.60 -20.63 1.97
CA PRO A 14 -13.66 -21.74 2.00
C PRO A 14 -13.66 -22.61 0.74
N GLU A 15 -14.81 -22.80 0.08
CA GLU A 15 -14.91 -23.63 -1.12
C GLU A 15 -14.21 -22.98 -2.32
N HIS A 16 -14.42 -21.67 -2.49
CA HIS A 16 -13.74 -20.89 -3.53
C HIS A 16 -12.22 -20.88 -3.31
N MET A 17 -11.77 -20.67 -2.07
CA MET A 17 -10.35 -20.70 -1.73
C MET A 17 -9.73 -22.08 -1.93
N GLN A 18 -10.45 -23.15 -1.58
CA GLN A 18 -9.99 -24.52 -1.78
C GLN A 18 -9.84 -24.85 -3.27
N TRP A 19 -10.73 -24.34 -4.12
CA TRP A 19 -10.62 -24.49 -5.57
C TRP A 19 -9.37 -23.78 -6.10
N VAL A 20 -9.12 -22.52 -5.70
CA VAL A 20 -7.92 -21.77 -6.10
C VAL A 20 -6.63 -22.50 -5.69
N TYR A 21 -6.59 -23.00 -4.45
CA TYR A 21 -5.47 -23.80 -3.96
C TYR A 21 -5.24 -25.06 -4.80
N SER A 22 -6.31 -25.80 -5.11
CA SER A 22 -6.24 -27.02 -5.92
C SER A 22 -5.70 -26.77 -7.32
N GLU A 23 -6.15 -25.70 -7.99
CA GLU A 23 -5.65 -25.32 -9.31
C GLU A 23 -4.21 -24.79 -9.26
N ALA A 24 -3.83 -24.08 -8.19
CA ALA A 24 -2.47 -23.61 -7.98
C ALA A 24 -1.49 -24.78 -7.80
N VAL A 25 -1.88 -25.82 -7.06
CA VAL A 25 -1.08 -27.05 -6.89
C VAL A 25 -0.89 -27.77 -8.22
N LYS A 26 -1.96 -28.00 -8.99
CA LYS A 26 -1.86 -28.63 -10.33
C LYS A 26 -0.88 -27.87 -11.23
N ARG A 27 -0.98 -26.54 -11.25
CA ARG A 27 -0.06 -25.71 -12.03
C ARG A 27 1.38 -25.84 -11.51
N ALA A 28 1.58 -25.82 -10.21
CA ALA A 28 2.90 -25.93 -9.61
C ALA A 28 3.56 -27.29 -9.91
N GLU A 29 2.81 -28.39 -9.86
CA GLU A 29 3.28 -29.72 -10.24
C GLU A 29 3.70 -29.80 -11.70
N LEU A 30 2.94 -29.20 -12.62
CA LEU A 30 3.27 -29.14 -14.05
C LEU A 30 4.60 -28.43 -14.34
N PHE A 31 4.96 -27.43 -13.53
CA PHE A 31 6.20 -26.66 -13.68
C PHE A 31 7.30 -27.05 -12.66
N GLY A 32 7.05 -28.07 -11.83
CA GLY A 32 8.00 -28.52 -10.80
C GLY A 32 8.30 -27.47 -9.73
N ILE A 33 7.34 -26.60 -9.38
CA ILE A 33 7.49 -25.53 -8.38
C ILE A 33 7.04 -26.05 -7.00
N PRO A 34 7.93 -26.23 -6.02
CA PRO A 34 7.55 -26.64 -4.67
C PRO A 34 7.01 -25.46 -3.84
N GLY A 35 6.38 -25.78 -2.70
CA GLY A 35 6.07 -24.78 -1.65
C GLY A 35 4.68 -24.14 -1.72
N VAL A 36 3.79 -24.62 -2.60
CA VAL A 36 2.38 -24.18 -2.60
C VAL A 36 1.67 -24.75 -1.36
N THR A 37 1.19 -23.86 -0.50
CA THR A 37 0.38 -24.21 0.69
C THR A 37 -0.91 -23.42 0.68
N TYR A 38 -1.91 -23.92 1.41
CA TYR A 38 -3.19 -23.21 1.56
C TYR A 38 -3.00 -21.82 2.19
N SER A 39 -2.16 -21.71 3.23
CA SER A 39 -1.83 -20.43 3.88
C SER A 39 -1.16 -19.44 2.92
N LEU A 40 -0.20 -19.90 2.09
CA LEU A 40 0.42 -19.04 1.06
C LEU A 40 -0.61 -18.58 0.02
N THR A 41 -1.51 -19.47 -0.38
CA THR A 41 -2.60 -19.15 -1.32
C THR A 41 -3.54 -18.11 -0.75
N GLN A 42 -3.93 -18.24 0.52
CA GLN A 42 -4.72 -17.23 1.23
C GLN A 42 -3.97 -15.90 1.33
N GLY A 43 -2.68 -15.93 1.67
CA GLY A 43 -1.82 -14.75 1.75
C GLY A 43 -1.81 -13.96 0.45
N VAL A 44 -1.64 -14.64 -0.68
CA VAL A 44 -1.62 -14.03 -2.03
C VAL A 44 -3.00 -13.53 -2.44
N VAL A 45 -4.05 -14.34 -2.29
CA VAL A 45 -5.41 -13.99 -2.75
C VAL A 45 -5.99 -12.83 -1.94
N LYS A 46 -5.82 -12.85 -0.62
CA LYS A 46 -6.35 -11.81 0.28
C LYS A 46 -5.41 -10.64 0.49
N ASN A 47 -4.20 -10.67 -0.08
CA ASN A 47 -3.14 -9.70 0.22
C ASN A 47 -2.94 -9.52 1.74
N ILE A 48 -2.84 -10.63 2.48
CA ILE A 48 -2.78 -10.61 3.95
C ILE A 48 -1.49 -9.91 4.42
N ILE A 49 -1.64 -8.87 5.23
CA ILE A 49 -0.55 -8.23 5.96
C ILE A 49 -0.53 -8.81 7.38
N PRO A 50 0.56 -9.45 7.84
CA PRO A 50 0.67 -9.94 9.21
C PRO A 50 0.50 -8.81 10.22
N ALA A 51 -0.31 -9.02 11.25
CA ALA A 51 -0.60 -8.03 12.28
C ALA A 51 -0.40 -8.63 13.67
N ILE A 52 0.25 -7.86 14.57
CA ILE A 52 0.50 -8.24 15.96
C ILE A 52 0.04 -7.11 16.86
N ALA A 53 -0.69 -7.43 17.93
CA ALA A 53 -1.30 -6.45 18.84
C ALA A 53 -0.29 -5.43 19.41
N SER A 54 0.94 -5.84 19.69
CA SER A 54 1.99 -4.97 20.21
C SER A 54 2.35 -3.82 19.25
N THR A 55 2.49 -4.10 17.95
CA THR A 55 2.80 -3.08 16.94
C THR A 55 1.69 -2.04 16.84
N ASN A 56 0.43 -2.49 16.85
CA ASN A 56 -0.73 -1.59 16.84
C ASN A 56 -0.81 -0.75 18.12
N ALA A 57 -0.50 -1.32 19.28
CA ALA A 57 -0.46 -0.61 20.55
C ALA A 57 0.61 0.49 20.56
N ILE A 58 1.83 0.19 20.07
CA ILE A 58 2.94 1.14 20.01
C ILE A 58 2.60 2.32 19.09
N ILE A 59 2.10 2.05 17.88
CA ILE A 59 1.73 3.11 16.93
C ILE A 59 0.55 3.93 17.46
N SER A 60 -0.47 3.27 18.02
CA SER A 60 -1.63 3.98 18.59
C SER A 60 -1.25 4.88 19.76
N ALA A 61 -0.34 4.43 20.63
CA ALA A 61 0.18 5.23 21.73
C ALA A 61 0.92 6.47 21.23
N ALA A 62 1.74 6.34 20.19
CA ALA A 62 2.41 7.48 19.56
C ALA A 62 1.40 8.48 18.98
N CYS A 63 0.39 8.02 18.25
CA CYS A 63 -0.67 8.88 17.70
C CYS A 63 -1.47 9.61 18.79
N ALA A 64 -1.85 8.90 19.85
CA ALA A 64 -2.59 9.48 20.98
C ALA A 64 -1.75 10.54 21.72
N LEU A 65 -0.45 10.27 21.91
CA LEU A 65 0.46 11.22 22.54
C LEU A 65 0.64 12.49 21.69
N GLU A 66 0.81 12.37 20.37
CA GLU A 66 0.90 13.53 19.49
C GLU A 66 -0.40 14.34 19.46
N THR A 67 -1.55 13.67 19.49
CA THR A 67 -2.86 14.33 19.63
C THR A 67 -2.94 15.13 20.91
N LEU A 68 -2.50 14.56 22.04
CA LEU A 68 -2.49 15.25 23.33
C LEU A 68 -1.57 16.48 23.29
N LYS A 69 -0.36 16.36 22.72
CA LYS A 69 0.58 17.48 22.57
C LYS A 69 -0.02 18.61 21.72
N LEU A 70 -0.65 18.27 20.60
CA LEU A 70 -1.29 19.23 19.68
C LEU A 70 -2.43 19.99 20.35
N VAL A 71 -3.31 19.30 21.07
CA VAL A 71 -4.51 19.90 21.68
C VAL A 71 -4.16 20.73 22.92
N SER A 72 -3.25 20.24 23.76
CA SER A 72 -2.94 20.88 25.04
C SER A 72 -1.79 21.89 24.98
N GLY A 73 -0.95 21.83 23.94
CA GLY A 73 0.28 22.62 23.87
C GLY A 73 1.30 22.27 24.96
N CYS A 74 1.17 21.13 25.65
CA CYS A 74 2.00 20.77 26.79
C CYS A 74 3.46 20.46 26.42
N SER A 75 3.75 20.20 25.15
CA SER A 75 5.10 19.89 24.66
C SER A 75 5.23 20.15 23.16
N LYS A 76 6.46 20.05 22.65
CA LYS A 76 6.74 20.10 21.21
C LYS A 76 6.25 18.82 20.53
N THR A 77 5.63 18.98 19.38
CA THR A 77 5.13 17.88 18.54
C THR A 77 6.26 17.23 17.77
N LEU A 78 6.04 15.98 17.35
CA LEU A 78 6.87 15.28 16.37
C LEU A 78 6.90 16.05 15.04
N SER A 79 8.00 15.95 14.28
CA SER A 79 8.17 16.69 13.02
C SER A 79 7.12 16.32 11.98
N ASN A 80 7.16 15.09 11.45
CA ASN A 80 6.13 14.58 10.56
C ASN A 80 6.11 13.04 10.40
N TYR A 81 7.20 12.32 10.64
CA TYR A 81 7.20 10.88 10.42
C TYR A 81 8.00 10.09 11.46
N LEU A 82 7.35 9.05 11.99
CA LEU A 82 7.93 8.11 12.95
C LEU A 82 7.92 6.71 12.34
N THR A 83 9.10 6.10 12.24
CA THR A 83 9.23 4.69 11.89
C THR A 83 9.52 3.88 13.14
N TYR A 84 8.81 2.76 13.31
CA TYR A 84 9.09 1.73 14.31
C TYR A 84 9.50 0.43 13.62
N ASN A 85 10.59 -0.18 14.04
CA ASN A 85 11.01 -1.51 13.62
C ASN A 85 11.37 -2.36 14.86
N GLY A 86 10.70 -3.51 14.98
CA GLY A 86 10.85 -4.44 16.09
C GLY A 86 11.49 -5.78 15.73
N VAL A 87 12.08 -5.92 14.54
CA VAL A 87 12.68 -7.20 14.07
C VAL A 87 13.94 -7.53 14.86
N GLU A 88 14.85 -6.56 15.03
CA GLU A 88 16.07 -6.69 15.83
C GLU A 88 16.07 -5.66 16.96
N GLY A 89 15.45 -6.01 18.09
CA GLY A 89 15.32 -5.12 19.23
C GLY A 89 14.27 -4.02 19.02
N LEU A 90 14.52 -2.83 19.57
CA LEU A 90 13.62 -1.68 19.50
C LEU A 90 14.30 -0.55 18.72
N HIS A 91 13.90 -0.35 17.46
CA HIS A 91 14.35 0.78 16.67
C HIS A 91 13.20 1.74 16.40
N THR A 92 13.35 2.99 16.84
CA THR A 92 12.45 4.08 16.50
C THR A 92 13.24 5.22 15.88
N LYS A 93 12.77 5.74 14.75
CA LYS A 93 13.44 6.84 14.04
C LYS A 93 12.41 7.89 13.67
N VAL A 94 12.65 9.12 14.09
CA VAL A 94 11.93 10.29 13.62
C VAL A 94 12.68 10.84 12.41
N THR A 95 12.00 10.95 11.28
CA THR A 95 12.55 11.51 10.05
C THR A 95 11.70 12.68 9.63
N GLU A 96 12.32 13.75 9.13
CA GLU A 96 11.61 14.89 8.59
C GLU A 96 11.49 14.77 7.08
N PHE A 97 10.29 14.53 6.59
CA PHE A 97 9.99 14.60 5.16
C PHE A 97 9.74 16.04 4.70
N VAL A 98 10.39 16.41 3.60
CA VAL A 98 10.18 17.71 2.98
C VAL A 98 8.91 17.69 2.14
N ARG A 99 8.11 18.75 2.22
CA ARG A 99 6.92 18.91 1.37
C ARG A 99 7.34 19.06 -0.09
N ASP A 100 6.82 18.16 -0.93
CA ASP A 100 6.94 18.27 -2.38
C ASP A 100 6.06 19.41 -2.91
N LYS A 101 6.68 20.40 -3.55
CA LYS A 101 5.99 21.56 -4.12
C LYS A 101 5.20 21.20 -5.38
N GLU A 102 5.60 20.13 -6.07
CA GLU A 102 4.92 19.62 -7.28
C GLU A 102 3.88 18.55 -6.94
N CYS A 103 3.59 18.33 -5.65
CA CYS A 103 2.59 17.36 -5.22
C CYS A 103 1.23 17.68 -5.83
N LEU A 104 0.65 16.70 -6.54
CA LEU A 104 -0.66 16.84 -7.18
C LEU A 104 -1.82 16.91 -6.19
N VAL A 105 -1.58 16.56 -4.92
CA VAL A 105 -2.60 16.53 -3.86
C VAL A 105 -2.55 17.77 -2.98
N CYS A 106 -1.36 18.14 -2.47
CA CYS A 106 -1.21 19.26 -1.54
C CYS A 106 -0.40 20.43 -2.11
N GLY A 107 0.07 20.36 -3.36
CA GLY A 107 0.74 21.46 -4.06
C GLY A 107 -0.24 22.48 -4.63
N PRO A 108 0.25 23.57 -5.25
CA PRO A 108 -0.58 24.65 -5.81
C PRO A 108 -1.32 24.25 -7.10
N GLY A 109 -1.17 23.02 -7.57
CA GLY A 109 -1.67 22.54 -8.85
C GLY A 109 -0.59 22.54 -9.94
N VAL A 110 -0.77 21.70 -10.96
CA VAL A 110 0.14 21.64 -12.12
C VAL A 110 -0.55 22.27 -13.32
N LEU A 111 0.14 23.25 -13.92
CA LEU A 111 -0.30 23.83 -15.17
C LEU A 111 0.01 22.85 -16.32
N ILE A 112 -1.00 22.51 -17.10
CA ILE A 112 -0.85 21.69 -18.31
C ILE A 112 -1.21 22.59 -19.48
N GLU A 113 -0.21 22.95 -20.28
CA GLU A 113 -0.41 23.68 -21.52
C GLU A 113 -0.74 22.70 -22.64
N LEU A 114 -1.86 22.95 -23.34
CA LEU A 114 -2.37 22.11 -24.42
C LEU A 114 -2.67 22.98 -25.64
N GLU A 115 -2.28 22.53 -26.82
CA GLU A 115 -2.76 23.12 -28.07
C GLU A 115 -4.19 22.67 -28.37
N ALA A 116 -5.01 23.55 -28.97
CA ALA A 116 -6.39 23.24 -29.33
C ALA A 116 -6.53 22.09 -30.36
N SER A 117 -5.44 21.76 -31.06
CA SER A 117 -5.35 20.67 -32.04
C SER A 117 -5.16 19.28 -31.39
N VAL A 118 -4.92 19.21 -30.08
CA VAL A 118 -4.56 17.97 -29.39
C VAL A 118 -5.76 17.03 -29.30
N THR A 119 -5.56 15.77 -29.68
CA THR A 119 -6.56 14.71 -29.56
C THR A 119 -6.83 14.33 -28.09
N LEU A 120 -8.08 14.00 -27.75
CA LEU A 120 -8.47 13.50 -26.43
C LEU A 120 -7.61 12.34 -25.92
N LYS A 121 -7.17 11.45 -26.82
CA LYS A 121 -6.28 10.33 -26.48
C LYS A 121 -4.94 10.78 -25.90
N LYS A 122 -4.35 11.85 -26.45
CA LYS A 122 -3.08 12.42 -25.94
C LYS A 122 -3.28 13.06 -24.57
N VAL A 123 -4.42 13.72 -24.37
CA VAL A 123 -4.79 14.29 -23.06
C VAL A 123 -4.92 13.18 -22.01
N LEU A 124 -5.65 12.10 -22.32
CA LEU A 124 -5.78 10.94 -21.41
C LEU A 124 -4.43 10.32 -21.03
N VAL A 125 -3.50 10.19 -21.98
CA VAL A 125 -2.15 9.68 -21.69
C VAL A 125 -1.39 10.60 -20.73
N LEU A 126 -1.49 11.93 -20.92
CA LEU A 126 -0.87 12.89 -20.01
C LEU A 126 -1.46 12.77 -18.59
N PHE A 127 -2.78 12.70 -18.46
CA PHE A 127 -3.45 12.49 -17.17
C PHE A 127 -3.04 11.16 -16.51
N ILE A 128 -2.98 10.06 -17.26
CA ILE A 128 -2.56 8.76 -16.73
C ILE A 128 -1.11 8.82 -16.25
N SER A 129 -0.21 9.46 -17.00
CA SER A 129 1.19 9.61 -16.58
C SER A 129 1.32 10.41 -15.27
N GLN A 130 0.45 11.39 -15.06
CA GLN A 130 0.42 12.23 -13.87
C GLN A 130 -0.21 11.49 -12.68
N LEU A 131 -1.28 10.73 -12.91
CA LEU A 131 -1.86 9.80 -11.93
C LEU A 131 -0.86 8.72 -11.49
N PHE A 132 -0.03 8.23 -12.41
CA PHE A 132 1.00 7.24 -12.10
C PHE A 132 2.06 7.80 -11.14
N LYS A 133 2.35 9.11 -11.19
CA LYS A 133 3.20 9.77 -10.18
C LYS A 133 2.56 9.73 -8.79
N ILE A 134 1.23 9.88 -8.69
CA ILE A 134 0.51 9.82 -7.41
C ILE A 134 0.57 8.42 -6.82
N THR A 135 0.36 7.38 -7.64
CA THR A 135 0.33 5.99 -7.15
C THR A 135 1.69 5.47 -6.69
N ASN A 136 2.79 6.02 -7.19
CA ASN A 136 4.15 5.59 -6.83
C ASN A 136 4.85 6.48 -5.80
N HIS A 137 4.35 7.70 -5.53
CA HIS A 137 4.97 8.61 -4.55
C HIS A 137 5.01 8.02 -3.13
N SER A 138 4.07 7.13 -2.79
CA SER A 138 4.06 6.39 -1.51
C SER A 138 5.29 5.46 -1.32
N GLN A 139 5.99 5.08 -2.38
CA GLN A 139 7.19 4.23 -2.31
C GLN A 139 8.50 5.04 -2.29
N ASP A 140 8.55 6.21 -2.92
CA ASP A 140 9.77 7.04 -3.03
C ASP A 140 10.14 7.77 -1.73
N CYS A 141 9.19 7.99 -0.82
CA CYS A 141 9.52 8.52 0.52
C CYS A 141 10.37 7.54 1.35
N SER A 142 10.48 6.26 0.97
CA SER A 142 11.24 5.28 1.74
C SER A 142 12.70 5.12 1.30
N VAL A 143 13.15 5.77 0.22
CA VAL A 143 14.46 5.46 -0.43
C VAL A 143 15.36 6.70 -0.65
N LYS A 144 14.97 7.89 -0.22
CA LYS A 144 15.91 9.03 -0.19
C LYS A 144 16.65 9.11 1.13
N HIS A 145 17.54 8.15 1.39
CA HIS A 145 18.77 8.32 2.20
C HIS A 145 19.72 7.15 1.99
#